data_AF-H5SRG3-F1
#
_entry.id   AF-H5SRG3-F1
#
_cell.length_a   1.000
_cell.length_b   1.000
_cell.length_c   1.000
_cell.angle_alpha   90.00
_cell.angle_beta   90.00
_cell.angle_gamma   90.00
#
_symmetry.space_group_name_H-M   'P 1'
#
loop_
_entity.id
_entity.type
_entity.pdbx_description
1 polymer ?
#
loop_
_entity_poly.entity_id
_entity_poly.type
_entity_poly.pdbx_seq_one_letter_code
_entity_poly.pdbx_strand_id
1 'polypeptide(L)'
;MKKASKVRSKEMLEEYDFSKGVRGKYAKQYASRRYVMLSKLWHQPLEEVRQKPYDYIAQEQFLREARILLNKLLEAFARYNLTFHVDDRSLKKAVWMLQMDALETLRDCVWLIEQKKHRIVGKMFRDIVESLDLAALFYHQGEANRKDLDKWYNDEIIPHKRYRDYLNPDDSEARKYLYQQLSNWTHHTYSTLKNSYVLGRDNLLVHDSTSRDVNSTLEHGGLLGTPQTISEYMWMIATLIKMFIEKALCCGLILQEDMQNIWNDLSIEAPL
;
A
#
# COMPACT_ATOMS: atom_id res chain seq x y z
N MET A 1 -21.15 5.03 -26.59
CA MET A 1 -20.92 3.74 -25.88
C MET A 1 -19.59 3.72 -25.09
N LYS A 2 -19.31 4.69 -24.18
CA LYS A 2 -18.09 4.72 -23.33
C LYS A 2 -18.36 4.63 -21.82
N LYS A 3 -19.63 4.49 -21.41
CA LYS A 3 -20.02 4.47 -19.98
C LYS A 3 -19.88 3.09 -19.32
N ALA A 4 -19.96 1.99 -20.09
CA ALA A 4 -19.96 0.64 -19.53
C ALA A 4 -18.59 0.18 -18.99
N SER A 5 -17.47 0.55 -19.60
CA SER A 5 -16.14 0.12 -19.12
C SER A 5 -15.69 0.85 -17.85
N LYS A 6 -16.18 2.07 -17.63
CA LYS A 6 -15.82 2.94 -16.49
C LYS A 6 -16.57 2.58 -15.21
N VAL A 7 -17.77 2.01 -15.36
CA VAL A 7 -18.56 1.46 -14.24
C VAL A 7 -17.92 0.15 -13.77
N ARG A 8 -17.47 -0.69 -14.69
CA ARG A 8 -16.82 -1.97 -14.35
C ARG A 8 -15.55 -1.78 -13.52
N SER A 9 -14.67 -0.84 -13.88
CA SER A 9 -13.43 -0.55 -13.12
C SER A 9 -13.67 -0.08 -11.69
N LYS A 10 -14.83 0.54 -11.40
CA LYS A 10 -15.19 1.10 -10.09
C LYS A 10 -15.42 0.01 -9.03
N GLU A 11 -16.03 -1.11 -9.42
CA GLU A 11 -16.35 -2.25 -8.53
C GLU A 11 -15.14 -3.18 -8.34
N MET A 12 -14.15 -3.11 -9.23
CA MET A 12 -13.12 -4.14 -9.31
C MET A 12 -12.11 -4.18 -8.17
N LEU A 13 -11.76 -3.05 -7.54
CA LEU A 13 -10.80 -3.02 -6.42
C LEU A 13 -11.48 -3.18 -5.05
N GLU A 14 -12.74 -2.77 -4.92
CA GLU A 14 -13.52 -2.95 -3.68
C GLU A 14 -13.90 -4.42 -3.46
N GLU A 15 -14.11 -5.17 -4.54
CA GLU A 15 -14.35 -6.63 -4.53
C GLU A 15 -13.09 -7.45 -4.83
N TYR A 16 -11.92 -6.79 -4.97
CA TYR A 16 -10.69 -7.50 -5.24
C TYR A 16 -10.17 -8.16 -3.98
N ASP A 17 -10.30 -9.47 -3.97
CA ASP A 17 -9.60 -10.34 -3.06
C ASP A 17 -8.13 -10.45 -3.55
N PHE A 18 -7.17 -9.83 -2.86
CA PHE A 18 -5.74 -9.91 -3.19
C PHE A 18 -5.16 -11.31 -2.93
N SER A 19 -5.95 -12.23 -2.36
CA SER A 19 -5.65 -13.66 -2.35
C SER A 19 -6.11 -14.39 -3.61
N LYS A 20 -6.84 -13.78 -4.55
CA LYS A 20 -7.16 -14.46 -5.81
C LYS A 20 -5.86 -14.73 -6.60
N GLY A 21 -5.53 -16.01 -6.79
CA GLY A 21 -4.22 -16.51 -7.27
C GLY A 21 -3.44 -17.26 -6.19
N VAL A 22 -3.93 -17.18 -4.95
CA VAL A 22 -3.56 -17.96 -3.78
C VAL A 22 -4.64 -19.03 -3.60
N ARG A 23 -4.27 -20.31 -3.61
CA ARG A 23 -5.20 -21.40 -3.23
C ARG A 23 -5.49 -21.31 -1.73
N GLY A 24 -6.40 -20.41 -1.32
CA GLY A 24 -6.79 -20.24 0.06
C GLY A 24 -8.27 -19.91 0.19
N LYS A 25 -9.04 -20.75 0.89
CA LYS A 25 -10.44 -20.50 1.27
C LYS A 25 -10.60 -19.30 2.23
N TYR A 26 -9.51 -18.58 2.55
CA TYR A 26 -9.38 -17.76 3.75
C TYR A 26 -9.56 -16.25 3.54
N ALA A 27 -9.40 -15.71 2.33
CA ALA A 27 -9.66 -14.28 2.10
C ALA A 27 -11.14 -13.92 1.88
N LYS A 28 -11.97 -14.90 1.50
CA LYS A 28 -13.43 -14.74 1.49
C LYS A 28 -13.99 -14.33 2.85
N GLN A 29 -13.33 -14.72 3.96
CA GLN A 29 -13.74 -14.30 5.30
C GLN A 29 -13.41 -12.83 5.60
N TYR A 30 -12.32 -12.29 5.04
CA TYR A 30 -11.93 -10.88 5.15
C TYR A 30 -12.94 -9.95 4.47
N ALA A 31 -13.42 -10.35 3.28
CA ALA A 31 -14.48 -9.62 2.58
C ALA A 31 -15.85 -9.71 3.29
N SER A 32 -16.11 -10.77 4.07
CA SER A 32 -17.41 -11.01 4.70
C SER A 32 -17.61 -10.36 6.08
N ARG A 33 -16.53 -10.03 6.80
CA ARG A 33 -16.60 -9.24 8.05
C ARG A 33 -16.21 -7.80 7.72
N ARG A 34 -17.20 -6.95 7.48
CA ARG A 34 -17.02 -5.49 7.39
C ARG A 34 -16.50 -4.97 8.72
N TYR A 35 -15.17 -4.92 8.90
CA TYR A 35 -14.56 -4.07 9.91
C TYR A 35 -14.68 -2.64 9.39
N VAL A 36 -15.52 -1.85 10.07
CA VAL A 36 -15.83 -0.47 9.66
C VAL A 36 -14.74 0.41 10.23
N MET A 37 -13.76 0.77 9.41
CA MET A 37 -12.86 1.87 9.75
C MET A 37 -13.67 3.18 9.68
N LEU A 38 -13.47 4.08 10.65
CA LEU A 38 -14.28 5.29 10.74
C LEU A 38 -13.97 6.24 9.59
N SER A 39 -12.72 6.26 9.11
CA SER A 39 -12.39 7.03 7.93
C SER A 39 -13.03 6.45 6.66
N LYS A 40 -13.83 7.28 5.98
CA LYS A 40 -14.36 6.99 4.65
C LYS A 40 -13.27 6.64 3.62
N LEU A 41 -12.03 7.07 3.86
CA LEU A 41 -10.87 6.88 2.98
C LEU A 41 -10.55 5.40 2.74
N TRP A 42 -10.85 4.53 3.70
CA TRP A 42 -10.63 3.09 3.54
C TRP A 42 -11.55 2.47 2.51
N HIS A 43 -12.67 3.12 2.16
CA HIS A 43 -13.71 2.51 1.35
C HIS A 43 -14.03 3.31 0.08
N GLN A 44 -13.31 4.39 -0.20
CA GLN A 44 -13.60 5.25 -1.36
C GLN A 44 -12.86 4.79 -2.62
N PRO A 45 -13.53 4.66 -3.79
CA PRO A 45 -12.88 4.41 -5.07
C PRO A 45 -11.99 5.57 -5.51
N LEU A 46 -10.85 5.28 -6.15
CA LEU A 46 -9.89 6.28 -6.65
C LEU A 46 -10.55 7.36 -7.53
N GLU A 47 -11.50 6.99 -8.38
CA GLU A 47 -12.22 7.93 -9.24
C GLU A 47 -13.06 8.94 -8.44
N GLU A 48 -13.58 8.54 -7.28
CA GLU A 48 -14.31 9.44 -6.38
C GLU A 48 -13.34 10.37 -5.65
N VAL A 49 -12.18 9.85 -5.21
CA VAL A 49 -11.10 10.64 -4.58
C VAL A 49 -10.61 11.75 -5.52
N ARG A 50 -10.44 11.43 -6.81
CA ARG A 50 -10.03 12.39 -7.85
C ARG A 50 -11.04 13.52 -8.05
N GLN A 51 -12.33 13.21 -7.93
CA GLN A 51 -13.41 14.18 -8.11
C GLN A 51 -13.66 15.00 -6.84
N LYS A 52 -13.55 14.34 -5.68
CA LYS A 52 -13.83 14.91 -4.37
C LYS A 52 -12.69 14.53 -3.41
N PRO A 53 -11.61 15.33 -3.40
CA PRO A 53 -10.50 15.14 -2.48
C PRO A 53 -10.98 15.17 -1.03
N TYR A 54 -10.21 14.52 -0.17
CA TYR A 54 -10.51 14.45 1.24
C TYR A 54 -10.35 15.82 1.90
N ASP A 55 -11.30 16.18 2.76
CA ASP A 55 -11.15 17.30 3.69
C ASP A 55 -10.07 16.99 4.74
N TYR A 56 -9.52 18.02 5.38
CA TYR A 56 -8.41 17.88 6.34
C TYR A 56 -8.75 16.94 7.51
N ILE A 57 -9.98 17.00 8.03
CA ILE A 57 -10.43 16.15 9.13
C ILE A 57 -10.39 14.67 8.72
N ALA A 58 -10.90 14.34 7.53
CA ALA A 58 -10.88 12.99 7.01
C ALA A 58 -9.45 12.48 6.74
N GLN A 59 -8.56 13.37 6.29
CA GLN A 59 -7.13 13.08 6.12
C GLN A 59 -6.44 12.76 7.46
N GLU A 60 -6.65 13.59 8.48
CA GLU A 60 -6.09 13.39 9.83
C GLU A 60 -6.61 12.11 10.48
N GLN A 61 -7.92 11.83 10.34
CA GLN A 61 -8.53 10.59 10.82
C GLN A 61 -7.85 9.37 10.19
N PHE A 62 -7.69 9.36 8.87
CA PHE A 62 -7.05 8.25 8.17
C PHE A 62 -5.59 8.06 8.60
N LEU A 63 -4.81 9.13 8.68
CA LEU A 63 -3.40 9.04 9.10
C LEU A 63 -3.27 8.50 10.52
N ARG A 64 -4.16 8.93 11.44
CA ARG A 64 -4.23 8.40 12.81
C ARG A 64 -4.53 6.90 12.82
N GLU A 65 -5.59 6.49 12.13
CA GLU A 65 -6.01 5.09 12.03
C GLU A 65 -4.92 4.21 11.39
N ALA A 66 -4.33 4.65 10.28
CA ALA A 66 -3.28 3.93 9.58
C ALA A 66 -2.04 3.75 10.46
N ARG A 67 -1.64 4.78 11.21
CA ARG A 67 -0.51 4.71 12.14
C ARG A 67 -0.75 3.72 13.28
N ILE A 68 -1.92 3.75 13.91
CA ILE A 68 -2.28 2.81 14.99
C ILE A 68 -2.28 1.38 14.43
N LEU A 69 -2.94 1.17 13.29
CA LEU A 69 -3.02 -0.14 12.63
C LEU A 69 -1.62 -0.70 12.32
N LEU A 70 -0.76 0.09 11.66
CA LEU A 70 0.59 -0.35 11.31
C LEU A 70 1.47 -0.63 12.53
N ASN A 71 1.33 0.14 13.61
CA ASN A 71 2.06 -0.13 14.85
C ASN A 71 1.60 -1.44 15.50
N LYS A 72 0.29 -1.71 15.54
CA LYS A 72 -0.22 -2.99 16.06
C LYS A 72 0.16 -4.18 15.17
N LEU A 73 0.22 -4.00 13.85
CA LEU A 73 0.77 -5.01 12.94
C LEU A 73 2.26 -5.27 13.23
N LEU A 74 3.03 -4.23 13.52
CA LEU A 74 4.44 -4.36 13.89
C LEU A 74 4.61 -5.15 15.20
N GLU A 75 3.80 -4.85 16.21
CA GLU A 75 3.74 -5.60 17.46
C GLU A 75 3.42 -7.08 17.23
N ALA A 76 2.46 -7.38 16.34
CA ALA A 76 2.15 -8.76 15.98
C ALA A 76 3.35 -9.46 15.33
N PHE A 77 4.10 -8.78 14.46
CA PHE A 77 5.30 -9.30 13.83
C PHE A 77 6.50 -9.43 14.80
N ALA A 78 6.52 -8.69 15.90
CA ALA A 78 7.60 -8.71 16.88
C ALA A 78 7.79 -10.10 17.53
N ARG A 79 6.80 -11.00 17.44
CA ARG A 79 6.92 -12.41 17.87
C ARG A 79 8.06 -13.18 17.19
N TYR A 80 8.50 -12.71 16.03
CA TYR A 80 9.60 -13.30 15.27
C TYR A 80 10.94 -12.61 15.49
N ASN A 81 10.98 -11.55 16.30
CA ASN A 81 12.24 -10.92 16.69
C ASN A 81 13.12 -11.94 17.43
N LEU A 82 14.43 -11.92 17.13
CA LEU A 82 15.41 -12.83 17.70
C LEU A 82 15.12 -14.34 17.48
N THR A 83 14.23 -14.68 16.54
CA THR A 83 13.83 -16.08 16.28
C THR A 83 14.73 -16.78 15.26
N PHE A 84 15.23 -16.05 14.26
CA PHE A 84 15.96 -16.63 13.13
C PHE A 84 17.46 -16.39 13.22
N HIS A 85 18.27 -17.43 13.04
CA HIS A 85 19.72 -17.32 12.92
C HIS A 85 20.12 -16.67 11.59
N VAL A 86 21.31 -16.06 11.49
CA VAL A 86 21.80 -15.46 10.24
C VAL A 86 21.90 -16.48 9.11
N ASP A 87 22.36 -17.70 9.43
CA ASP A 87 22.50 -18.82 8.48
C ASP A 87 21.19 -19.58 8.21
N ASP A 88 20.10 -19.24 8.91
CA ASP A 88 18.80 -19.84 8.61
C ASP A 88 18.35 -19.41 7.20
N ARG A 89 18.09 -20.41 6.35
CA ARG A 89 17.56 -20.25 4.98
C ARG A 89 16.11 -20.73 4.86
N SER A 90 15.37 -20.72 5.96
CA SER A 90 13.98 -21.16 5.99
C SER A 90 13.05 -20.23 5.21
N LEU A 91 12.03 -20.83 4.58
CA LEU A 91 10.94 -20.10 3.95
C LEU A 91 10.30 -19.07 4.90
N LYS A 92 10.10 -19.46 6.16
CA LYS A 92 9.44 -18.61 7.16
C LYS A 92 10.25 -17.34 7.45
N LYS A 93 11.58 -17.44 7.53
CA LYS A 93 12.46 -16.27 7.69
C LYS A 93 12.38 -15.35 6.48
N ALA A 94 12.49 -15.87 5.26
CA ALA A 94 12.44 -15.06 4.05
C ALA A 94 11.11 -14.29 3.93
N VAL A 95 9.99 -14.97 4.18
CA VAL A 95 8.65 -14.35 4.14
C VAL A 95 8.52 -13.28 5.24
N TRP A 96 9.04 -13.54 6.43
CA TRP A 96 9.05 -12.55 7.52
C TRP A 96 9.90 -11.33 7.18
N MET A 97 11.11 -11.50 6.67
CA MET A 97 11.99 -10.39 6.29
C MET A 97 11.34 -9.50 5.21
N LEU A 98 10.78 -10.10 4.16
CA LEU A 98 10.15 -9.37 3.06
C LEU A 98 8.88 -8.64 3.50
N GLN A 99 8.05 -9.25 4.34
CA GLN A 99 6.86 -8.57 4.86
C GLN A 99 7.22 -7.51 5.89
N MET A 100 8.22 -7.72 6.75
CA MET A 100 8.68 -6.69 7.69
C MET A 100 9.20 -5.45 6.95
N ASP A 101 9.99 -5.64 5.89
CA ASP A 101 10.45 -4.56 5.01
C ASP A 101 9.29 -3.76 4.40
N ALA A 102 8.27 -4.45 3.88
CA ALA A 102 7.07 -3.81 3.37
C ALA A 102 6.27 -3.06 4.46
N LEU A 103 6.20 -3.61 5.68
CA LEU A 103 5.50 -3.01 6.81
C LEU A 103 6.17 -1.71 7.27
N GLU A 104 7.49 -1.74 7.45
CA GLU A 104 8.26 -0.55 7.83
C GLU A 104 8.19 0.53 6.73
N THR A 105 8.31 0.13 5.46
CA THR A 105 8.16 1.06 4.34
C THR A 105 6.76 1.71 4.31
N LEU A 106 5.69 0.97 4.68
CA LEU A 106 4.35 1.53 4.83
C LEU A 106 4.25 2.55 5.98
N ARG A 107 4.92 2.29 7.11
CA ARG A 107 5.00 3.23 8.24
C ARG A 107 5.72 4.52 7.81
N ASP A 108 6.82 4.39 7.09
CA ASP A 108 7.54 5.52 6.51
C ASP A 108 6.67 6.31 5.54
N CYS A 109 5.87 5.63 4.71
CA CYS A 109 4.93 6.28 3.80
C CYS A 109 3.90 7.14 4.54
N VAL A 110 3.29 6.61 5.62
CA VAL A 110 2.33 7.35 6.45
C VAL A 110 2.98 8.57 7.09
N TRP A 111 4.17 8.40 7.67
CA TRP A 111 4.92 9.51 8.26
C TRP A 111 5.29 10.58 7.22
N LEU A 112 5.80 10.18 6.06
CA LEU A 112 6.18 11.10 4.98
C LEU A 112 4.98 11.88 4.43
N ILE A 113 3.79 11.28 4.32
CA ILE A 113 2.58 12.01 3.94
C ILE A 113 2.19 13.05 4.98
N GLU A 114 2.26 12.71 6.28
CA GLU A 114 2.03 13.66 7.37
C GLU A 114 3.01 14.85 7.29
N GLN A 115 4.26 14.60 6.88
CA GLN A 115 5.28 15.63 6.62
C GLN A 115 5.15 16.35 5.27
N LYS A 116 4.07 16.09 4.50
CA LYS A 116 3.84 16.64 3.15
C LYS A 116 4.98 16.33 2.16
N LYS A 117 5.57 15.13 2.28
CA LYS A 117 6.67 14.63 1.42
C LYS A 117 6.19 13.53 0.46
N HIS A 118 4.99 13.67 -0.11
CA HIS A 118 4.34 12.68 -1.00
C HIS A 118 5.19 12.29 -2.22
N ARG A 119 6.05 13.18 -2.72
CA ARG A 119 6.96 12.90 -3.83
C ARG A 119 7.90 11.71 -3.57
N ILE A 120 8.30 11.50 -2.33
CA ILE A 120 9.16 10.38 -1.93
C ILE A 120 8.32 9.10 -1.84
N VAL A 121 7.14 9.21 -1.20
CA VAL A 121 6.19 8.12 -0.99
C VAL A 121 5.84 7.39 -2.29
N GLY A 122 5.65 8.12 -3.38
CA GLY A 122 5.25 7.52 -4.66
C GLY A 122 6.27 6.57 -5.25
N LYS A 123 7.55 6.76 -4.90
CA LYS A 123 8.65 5.89 -5.33
C LYS A 123 8.65 4.57 -4.55
N MET A 124 8.25 4.61 -3.28
CA MET A 124 8.22 3.46 -2.37
C MET A 124 7.06 2.49 -2.64
N PHE A 125 6.00 2.93 -3.32
CA PHE A 125 4.83 2.08 -3.59
C PHE A 125 5.15 0.81 -4.38
N ARG A 126 6.10 0.88 -5.32
CA ARG A 126 6.53 -0.31 -6.07
C ARG A 126 7.29 -1.28 -5.18
N ASP A 127 8.19 -0.78 -4.36
CA ASP A 127 9.05 -1.58 -3.48
C ASP A 127 8.18 -2.40 -2.51
N ILE A 128 7.17 -1.77 -1.89
CA ILE A 128 6.19 -2.46 -1.03
C ILE A 128 5.53 -3.63 -1.76
N VAL A 129 5.06 -3.40 -2.99
CA VAL A 129 4.33 -4.41 -3.77
C VAL A 129 5.25 -5.54 -4.19
N GLU A 130 6.46 -5.23 -4.65
CA GLU A 130 7.43 -6.24 -5.06
C GLU A 130 7.90 -7.11 -3.88
N SER A 131 8.11 -6.52 -2.69
CA SER A 131 8.42 -7.27 -1.46
C SER A 131 7.27 -8.21 -1.07
N LEU A 132 6.02 -7.74 -1.09
CA LEU A 132 4.84 -8.54 -0.78
C LEU A 132 4.58 -9.67 -1.79
N ASP A 133 4.77 -9.38 -3.08
CA ASP A 133 4.61 -10.33 -4.17
C ASP A 133 5.68 -11.43 -4.10
N LEU A 134 6.93 -11.07 -3.81
CA LEU A 134 8.02 -12.02 -3.64
C LEU A 134 7.78 -12.93 -2.42
N ALA A 135 7.31 -12.36 -1.31
CA ALA A 135 6.94 -13.13 -0.12
C ALA A 135 5.85 -14.17 -0.45
N ALA A 136 4.81 -13.74 -1.18
CA ALA A 136 3.74 -14.64 -1.62
C ALA A 136 4.23 -15.71 -2.62
N LEU A 137 5.16 -15.36 -3.51
CA LEU A 137 5.77 -16.30 -4.45
C LEU A 137 6.45 -17.46 -3.70
N PHE A 138 7.31 -17.11 -2.73
CA PHE A 138 8.02 -18.10 -1.93
C PHE A 138 7.06 -18.95 -1.12
N TYR A 139 6.08 -18.31 -0.46
CA TYR A 139 5.14 -19.02 0.41
C TYR A 139 4.30 -20.05 -0.35
N HIS A 140 3.71 -19.67 -1.49
CA HIS A 140 2.77 -20.54 -2.18
C HIS A 140 3.39 -21.64 -3.04
N GLN A 141 4.60 -21.43 -3.55
CA GLN A 141 5.29 -22.49 -4.27
C GLN A 141 6.02 -23.44 -3.31
N GLY A 142 6.24 -23.05 -2.05
CA GLY A 142 6.82 -23.90 -1.02
C GLY A 142 8.15 -24.51 -1.47
N GLU A 143 8.35 -25.80 -1.19
CA GLU A 143 9.57 -26.52 -1.60
C GLU A 143 9.73 -26.64 -3.12
N ALA A 144 8.64 -26.53 -3.90
CA ALA A 144 8.70 -26.64 -5.36
C ALA A 144 9.45 -25.48 -6.04
N ASN A 145 9.65 -24.36 -5.34
CA ASN A 145 10.44 -23.23 -5.83
C ASN A 145 11.59 -22.87 -4.90
N ARG A 146 12.13 -23.88 -4.19
CA ARG A 146 13.35 -23.74 -3.40
C ARG A 146 14.50 -23.10 -4.18
N LYS A 147 14.52 -23.29 -5.51
CA LYS A 147 15.47 -22.62 -6.42
C LYS A 147 15.41 -21.10 -6.34
N ASP A 148 14.23 -20.47 -6.36
CA ASP A 148 14.15 -19.00 -6.29
C ASP A 148 14.45 -18.50 -4.88
N LEU A 149 14.09 -19.27 -3.84
CA LEU A 149 14.45 -18.96 -2.46
C LEU A 149 15.98 -19.03 -2.25
N ASP A 150 16.63 -20.08 -2.74
CA ASP A 150 18.08 -20.26 -2.66
C ASP A 150 18.81 -19.15 -3.41
N LYS A 151 18.31 -18.77 -4.59
CA LYS A 151 18.80 -17.62 -5.35
C LYS A 151 18.74 -16.33 -4.54
N TRP A 152 17.60 -16.04 -3.91
CA TRP A 152 17.44 -14.84 -3.08
C TRP A 152 18.40 -14.83 -1.88
N TYR A 153 18.61 -15.98 -1.22
CA TYR A 153 19.63 -16.11 -0.17
C TYR A 153 21.08 -16.05 -0.66
N ASN A 154 21.31 -16.13 -1.96
CA ASN A 154 22.62 -15.96 -2.60
C ASN A 154 22.73 -14.60 -3.31
N ASP A 155 21.93 -13.61 -2.87
CA ASP A 155 21.91 -12.24 -3.39
C ASP A 155 21.57 -12.11 -4.89
N GLU A 156 20.91 -13.12 -5.48
CA GLU A 156 20.43 -13.05 -6.85
C GLU A 156 19.08 -12.32 -6.94
N ILE A 157 18.94 -11.50 -7.98
CA ILE A 157 17.68 -10.81 -8.29
C ILE A 157 16.66 -11.83 -8.81
N ILE A 158 15.50 -11.89 -8.14
CA ILE A 158 14.34 -12.62 -8.64
C ILE A 158 13.48 -11.66 -9.47
N PRO A 159 13.38 -11.82 -10.80
CA PRO A 159 12.62 -10.87 -11.61
C PRO A 159 11.14 -10.89 -11.23
N HIS A 160 10.51 -9.72 -11.04
CA HIS A 160 9.08 -9.61 -10.71
C HIS A 160 8.15 -10.29 -11.73
N LYS A 161 8.62 -10.48 -12.98
CA LYS A 161 7.95 -11.33 -13.98
C LYS A 161 7.66 -12.75 -13.46
N ARG A 162 8.53 -13.34 -12.64
CA ARG A 162 8.31 -14.67 -12.03
C ARG A 162 7.02 -14.72 -11.22
N TYR A 163 6.74 -13.68 -10.44
CA TYR A 163 5.48 -13.58 -9.72
C TYR A 163 4.29 -13.40 -10.67
N ARG A 164 4.42 -12.53 -11.66
CA ARG A 164 3.35 -12.30 -12.64
C ARG A 164 2.99 -13.55 -13.45
N ASP A 165 3.99 -14.36 -13.82
CA ASP A 165 3.81 -15.61 -14.55
C ASP A 165 3.23 -16.73 -13.65
N TYR A 166 3.48 -16.67 -12.34
CA TYR A 166 2.90 -17.60 -11.36
C TYR A 166 1.38 -17.41 -11.20
N LEU A 167 0.89 -16.18 -11.34
CA LEU A 167 -0.51 -15.86 -11.15
C LEU A 167 -1.36 -16.33 -12.34
N ASN A 168 -2.54 -16.88 -12.05
CA ASN A 168 -3.45 -17.39 -13.07
C ASN A 168 -4.00 -16.24 -13.95
N PRO A 169 -4.02 -16.36 -15.30
CA PRO A 169 -4.54 -15.33 -16.20
C PRO A 169 -5.96 -14.83 -15.91
N ASP A 170 -6.78 -15.62 -15.20
CA ASP A 170 -8.16 -15.26 -14.86
C ASP A 170 -8.28 -14.25 -13.70
N ASP A 171 -7.21 -14.02 -12.92
CA ASP A 171 -7.18 -13.02 -11.82
C ASP A 171 -6.87 -11.58 -12.30
N SER A 172 -7.27 -11.29 -13.54
CA SER A 172 -6.50 -10.41 -14.41
C SER A 172 -6.79 -8.92 -14.23
N GLU A 173 -8.03 -8.50 -13.99
CA GLU A 173 -8.41 -7.14 -14.39
C GLU A 173 -8.17 -6.09 -13.28
N ALA A 174 -8.57 -6.36 -12.04
CA ALA A 174 -8.29 -5.49 -10.89
C ALA A 174 -6.79 -5.40 -10.57
N ARG A 175 -6.06 -6.50 -10.73
CA ARG A 175 -4.61 -6.55 -10.55
C ARG A 175 -3.86 -5.80 -11.65
N LYS A 176 -4.26 -5.99 -12.92
CA LYS A 176 -3.74 -5.18 -14.03
C LYS A 176 -4.02 -3.70 -13.77
N TYR A 177 -5.20 -3.37 -13.25
CA TYR A 177 -5.54 -2.00 -12.88
C TYR A 177 -4.62 -1.47 -11.76
N LEU A 178 -4.38 -2.23 -10.67
CA LEU A 178 -3.44 -1.84 -9.61
C LEU A 178 -2.02 -1.63 -10.17
N TYR A 179 -1.47 -2.57 -10.94
CA TYR A 179 -0.14 -2.41 -11.52
C TYR A 179 -0.07 -1.25 -12.51
N GLN A 180 -1.14 -1.00 -13.26
CA GLN A 180 -1.24 0.18 -14.11
C GLN A 180 -1.23 1.46 -13.27
N GLN A 181 -1.95 1.50 -12.15
CA GLN A 181 -1.89 2.65 -11.24
C GLN A 181 -0.49 2.80 -10.65
N LEU A 182 0.12 1.74 -10.11
CA LEU A 182 1.49 1.77 -9.59
C LEU A 182 2.49 2.28 -10.64
N SER A 183 2.33 1.85 -11.89
CA SER A 183 3.11 2.36 -13.03
C SER A 183 2.91 3.86 -13.22
N ASN A 184 1.68 4.37 -13.11
CA ASN A 184 1.40 5.80 -13.17
C ASN A 184 1.98 6.58 -11.97
N TRP A 185 2.32 5.95 -10.84
CA TRP A 185 2.95 6.61 -9.69
C TRP A 185 4.49 6.56 -9.73
N THR A 186 5.03 5.53 -10.37
CA THR A 186 6.47 5.21 -10.33
C THR A 186 7.21 5.61 -11.60
N HIS A 187 6.54 5.59 -12.75
CA HIS A 187 7.13 6.11 -13.98
C HIS A 187 6.96 7.62 -14.03
N HIS A 188 8.05 8.33 -14.39
CA HIS A 188 8.11 9.78 -14.56
C HIS A 188 7.27 10.28 -15.75
N THR A 189 6.01 9.87 -15.84
CA THR A 189 5.08 10.41 -16.81
C THR A 189 4.80 11.87 -16.48
N TYR A 190 4.41 12.65 -17.49
CA TYR A 190 4.07 14.06 -17.30
C TYR A 190 3.04 14.27 -16.17
N SER A 191 2.02 13.41 -16.10
CA SER A 191 0.99 13.48 -15.04
C SER A 191 1.58 13.25 -13.65
N THR A 192 2.45 12.25 -13.51
CA THR A 192 3.11 11.91 -12.24
C THR A 192 4.07 13.01 -11.79
N LEU A 193 4.83 13.56 -12.73
CA LEU A 193 5.73 14.68 -12.44
C LEU A 193 4.95 15.92 -12.02
N LYS A 194 3.78 16.18 -12.64
CA LYS A 194 2.91 17.30 -12.28
C LYS A 194 2.43 17.27 -10.83
N ASN A 195 2.37 16.11 -10.18
CA ASN A 195 2.06 15.99 -8.74
C ASN A 195 3.13 16.66 -7.83
N SER A 196 4.28 17.05 -8.41
CA SER A 196 5.34 17.81 -7.75
C SER A 196 5.25 19.33 -7.99
N TYR A 197 4.22 19.79 -8.68
CA TYR A 197 4.05 21.19 -9.09
C TYR A 197 2.64 21.68 -8.74
N VAL A 198 2.55 22.95 -8.37
CA VAL A 198 1.30 23.68 -8.20
C VAL A 198 1.13 24.68 -9.35
N LEU A 199 -0.11 25.12 -9.60
CA LEU A 199 -0.37 26.16 -10.59
C LEU A 199 -0.21 27.54 -9.94
N GLY A 200 0.73 28.32 -10.44
CA GLY A 200 0.90 29.73 -10.12
C GLY A 200 0.07 30.64 -11.03
N ARG A 201 0.46 31.91 -11.11
CA ARG A 201 -0.16 32.92 -11.98
C ARG A 201 -0.12 32.43 -13.44
N ASP A 202 -1.19 32.71 -14.19
CA ASP A 202 -1.30 32.43 -15.62
C ASP A 202 -1.08 30.94 -15.99
N ASN A 203 -1.41 30.01 -15.09
CA ASN A 203 -1.21 28.56 -15.24
C ASN A 203 0.26 28.12 -15.36
N LEU A 204 1.21 28.94 -14.90
CA LEU A 204 2.62 28.57 -14.86
C LEU A 204 2.87 27.54 -13.76
N LEU A 205 3.69 26.52 -14.07
CA LEU A 205 4.07 25.49 -13.09
C LEU A 205 5.04 26.08 -12.07
N VAL A 206 4.69 26.00 -10.80
CA VAL A 206 5.57 26.31 -9.66
C VAL A 206 5.92 25.01 -8.99
N HIS A 207 7.20 24.75 -8.76
CA HIS A 207 7.62 23.54 -8.09
C HIS A 207 7.25 23.60 -6.61
N ASP A 208 6.65 22.54 -6.08
CA ASP A 208 6.12 22.49 -4.72
C ASP A 208 7.18 22.84 -3.65
N SER A 209 8.45 22.43 -3.82
CA SER A 209 9.52 22.79 -2.89
C SER A 209 10.01 24.24 -3.01
N THR A 210 9.79 24.89 -4.15
CA THR A 210 10.15 26.31 -4.36
C THR A 210 9.13 27.27 -3.75
N SER A 211 7.95 26.77 -3.36
CA SER A 211 6.96 27.57 -2.66
C SER A 211 7.37 27.97 -1.23
N ARG A 212 8.45 27.38 -0.70
CA ARG A 212 8.91 27.62 0.67
C ARG A 212 9.74 28.89 0.86
N ASP A 213 10.32 29.48 -0.19
CA ASP A 213 10.75 30.88 -0.14
C ASP A 213 11.51 31.34 -1.37
N VAL A 214 11.25 32.58 -1.78
CA VAL A 214 12.35 33.51 -2.07
C VAL A 214 12.15 34.87 -1.35
N ASN A 215 10.96 35.17 -0.77
CA ASN A 215 10.67 36.51 -0.20
C ASN A 215 9.50 36.57 0.82
N SER A 216 8.96 35.47 1.35
CA SER A 216 7.81 35.52 2.26
C SER A 216 8.19 35.11 3.68
N THR A 217 8.18 36.09 4.59
CA THR A 217 8.27 35.96 6.06
C THR A 217 7.08 35.23 6.71
N LEU A 218 6.38 34.38 5.97
CA LEU A 218 5.32 33.54 6.50
C LEU A 218 5.92 32.17 6.83
N GLU A 219 6.24 31.96 8.11
CA GLU A 219 6.75 30.69 8.65
C GLU A 219 5.85 29.46 8.35
N HIS A 220 4.68 29.65 7.74
CA HIS A 220 3.70 28.59 7.42
C HIS A 220 3.26 28.54 5.93
N GLY A 221 3.96 29.21 5.01
CA GLY A 221 3.50 29.43 3.64
C GLY A 221 3.98 28.44 2.56
N GLY A 222 3.96 27.12 2.77
CA GLY A 222 4.15 26.18 1.66
C GLY A 222 2.88 26.12 0.81
N LEU A 223 2.94 26.42 -0.50
CA LEU A 223 1.82 26.17 -1.40
C LEU A 223 1.45 24.69 -1.28
N LEU A 224 0.32 24.43 -0.63
CA LEU A 224 -0.16 23.10 -0.32
C LEU A 224 -0.19 22.29 -1.62
N GLY A 225 0.55 21.17 -1.65
CA GLY A 225 0.35 20.15 -2.68
C GLY A 225 -1.14 19.93 -2.87
N THR A 226 -1.60 19.82 -4.12
CA THR A 226 -3.04 19.90 -4.41
C THR A 226 -3.79 18.87 -3.55
N PRO A 227 -4.92 19.23 -2.90
CA PRO A 227 -5.67 18.30 -2.05
C PRO A 227 -5.99 16.98 -2.77
N GLN A 228 -6.20 17.05 -4.08
CA GLN A 228 -6.33 15.91 -4.99
C GLN A 228 -5.13 14.97 -4.88
N THR A 229 -3.91 15.50 -5.04
CA THR A 229 -2.67 14.73 -5.00
C THR A 229 -2.55 14.01 -3.66
N ILE A 230 -2.59 14.73 -2.54
CA ILE A 230 -2.45 14.13 -1.20
C ILE A 230 -3.50 13.04 -0.96
N SER A 231 -4.74 13.29 -1.40
CA SER A 231 -5.82 12.30 -1.28
C SER A 231 -5.57 11.04 -2.09
N GLU A 232 -5.07 11.16 -3.32
CA GLU A 232 -4.71 9.99 -4.14
C GLU A 232 -3.55 9.18 -3.54
N TYR A 233 -2.56 9.85 -2.93
CA TYR A 233 -1.48 9.17 -2.21
C TYR A 233 -1.99 8.42 -0.98
N MET A 234 -2.88 9.04 -0.18
CA MET A 234 -3.51 8.38 0.96
C MET A 234 -4.35 7.18 0.53
N TRP A 235 -5.08 7.29 -0.59
CA TRP A 235 -5.83 6.17 -1.17
C TRP A 235 -4.92 5.00 -1.55
N MET A 236 -3.75 5.28 -2.15
CA MET A 236 -2.79 4.23 -2.49
C MET A 236 -2.21 3.58 -1.23
N ILE A 237 -1.87 4.36 -0.20
CA ILE A 237 -1.43 3.81 1.09
C ILE A 237 -2.50 2.89 1.67
N ALA A 238 -3.76 3.32 1.70
CA ALA A 238 -4.87 2.50 2.20
C ALA A 238 -4.96 1.17 1.43
N THR A 239 -4.80 1.21 0.11
CA THR A 239 -4.80 0.03 -0.76
C THR A 239 -3.64 -0.92 -0.43
N LEU A 240 -2.44 -0.37 -0.24
CA LEU A 240 -1.25 -1.17 0.08
C LEU A 240 -1.30 -1.76 1.50
N ILE A 241 -1.87 -1.06 2.47
CA ILE A 241 -2.10 -1.60 3.82
C ILE A 241 -3.05 -2.80 3.76
N LYS A 242 -4.15 -2.72 2.99
CA LYS A 242 -5.05 -3.86 2.82
C LYS A 242 -4.34 -5.04 2.16
N MET A 243 -3.61 -4.78 1.08
CA MET A 243 -2.81 -5.80 0.40
C MET A 243 -1.80 -6.46 1.36
N PHE A 244 -1.11 -5.66 2.17
CA PHE A 244 -0.19 -6.15 3.20
C PHE A 244 -0.89 -7.14 4.14
N ILE A 245 -2.02 -6.73 4.73
CA ILE A 245 -2.75 -7.53 5.70
C ILE A 245 -3.22 -8.86 5.09
N GLU A 246 -3.78 -8.81 3.87
CA GLU A 246 -4.23 -10.01 3.18
C GLU A 246 -3.07 -10.97 2.90
N LYS A 247 -1.92 -10.45 2.45
CA LYS A 247 -0.72 -11.26 2.21
C LYS A 247 -0.11 -11.81 3.49
N ALA A 248 -0.11 -11.05 4.58
CA ALA A 248 0.41 -11.49 5.88
C ALA A 248 -0.42 -12.61 6.48
N LEU A 249 -1.75 -12.52 6.37
CA LEU A 249 -2.67 -13.59 6.75
C LEU A 249 -2.50 -14.83 5.87
N CYS A 250 -2.39 -14.65 4.55
CA CYS A 250 -2.18 -15.77 3.61
C CYS A 250 -0.88 -16.52 3.88
N CYS A 251 0.17 -15.81 4.30
CA CYS A 251 1.46 -16.41 4.64
C CYS A 251 1.52 -16.96 6.08
N GLY A 252 0.46 -16.79 6.88
CA GLY A 252 0.40 -17.27 8.25
C GLY A 252 1.39 -16.59 9.22
N LEU A 253 1.87 -15.39 8.89
CA LEU A 253 2.70 -14.59 9.81
C LEU A 253 1.85 -13.80 10.82
N ILE A 254 0.64 -13.43 10.42
CA ILE A 254 -0.40 -12.92 11.32
C ILE A 254 -1.51 -13.97 11.41
N LEU A 255 -1.99 -14.26 12.61
CA LEU A 255 -3.14 -15.12 12.82
C LEU A 255 -4.44 -14.32 12.70
N GLN A 256 -5.54 -14.98 12.33
CA GLN A 256 -6.85 -14.32 12.27
C GLN A 256 -7.26 -13.70 13.62
N GLU A 257 -6.90 -14.35 14.73
CA GLU A 257 -7.14 -13.87 16.08
C GLU A 257 -6.38 -12.57 16.36
N ASP A 258 -5.10 -12.50 15.96
CA ASP A 258 -4.30 -11.27 16.07
C ASP A 258 -4.98 -10.13 15.34
N MET A 259 -5.42 -10.34 14.09
CA MET A 259 -6.14 -9.31 13.35
C MET A 259 -7.46 -8.92 14.00
N GLN A 260 -8.22 -9.87 14.55
CA GLN A 260 -9.47 -9.56 15.25
C GLN A 260 -9.20 -8.65 16.46
N ASN A 261 -8.14 -8.91 17.22
CA ASN A 261 -7.74 -8.08 18.36
C ASN A 261 -7.30 -6.68 17.91
N ILE A 262 -6.48 -6.59 16.85
CA ILE A 262 -6.06 -5.32 16.27
C ILE A 262 -7.26 -4.47 15.85
N TRP A 263 -8.26 -5.08 15.22
CA TRP A 263 -9.48 -4.38 14.81
C TRP A 263 -10.32 -3.92 16.00
N ASN A 264 -10.44 -4.74 17.04
CA ASN A 264 -11.16 -4.36 18.25
C ASN A 264 -10.51 -3.13 18.90
N ASP A 265 -9.18 -3.12 19.02
CA ASP A 265 -8.46 -2.00 19.63
C ASP A 265 -8.57 -0.71 18.81
N LEU A 266 -8.51 -0.81 17.47
CA LEU A 266 -8.69 0.34 16.58
C LEU A 266 -10.04 1.02 16.77
N SER A 267 -11.10 0.25 17.05
CA SER A 267 -12.43 0.79 17.33
C SER A 267 -12.51 1.58 18.64
N ILE A 268 -11.54 1.38 19.55
CA ILE A 268 -11.45 2.02 20.87
C ILE A 268 -10.47 3.21 20.84
N GLU A 269 -9.32 3.06 20.18
CA GLU A 269 -8.20 4.01 20.22
C GLU A 269 -8.27 5.14 19.18
N ALA A 270 -9.16 5.03 18.19
CA ALA A 270 -9.35 6.06 17.16
C ALA A 270 -10.72 6.76 17.17
N PRO A 271 -11.29 7.17 18.34
CA PRO A 271 -12.56 7.90 18.35
C PRO A 271 -12.38 9.27 17.67
N LEU A 272 -13.44 9.78 17.04
CA LEU A 272 -13.48 11.03 16.25
C LEU A 272 -12.71 12.19 16.89
#